data_AF-A0A0F0KN94-F1
#
_entry.id   AF-A0A0F0KN94-F1
#
_cell.length_a   1.000
_cell.length_b   1.000
_cell.length_c   1.000
_cell.angle_alpha   90.00
_cell.angle_beta   90.00
_cell.angle_gamma   90.00
#
_symmetry.space_group_name_H-M   'P 1'
#
loop_
_entity.id
_entity.type
_entity.pdbx_description
1 polymer ?
#
loop_
_entity_poly.entity_id
_entity_poly.type
_entity_poly.pdbx_seq_one_letter_code
_entity_poly.pdbx_strand_id
1 'polypeptide(L)'
;MTVTRVRAAHAVSDGRRWRADGTWLVVDFDAAAVVDQFGALLATSNLHLGDRTYSATERGESARNMVLVTGVPRHGSIAFEVPPGSLEGTATLEFAVDYDTDADGVIEVVVDLDQVAMQNEITLDPEGWAR
;
A
#
# COMPACT_ATOMS: atom_id res chain seq x y z
N MET A 1 -2.64 -1.24 12.06
CA MET A 1 -2.18 -0.51 10.86
C MET A 1 -3.14 0.62 10.58
N THR A 2 -2.64 1.72 10.03
CA THR A 2 -3.41 2.92 9.71
C THR A 2 -2.99 3.43 8.33
N VAL A 3 -3.92 3.55 7.39
CA VAL A 3 -3.67 4.28 6.14
C VAL A 3 -3.66 5.77 6.44
N THR A 4 -2.57 6.45 6.13
CA THR A 4 -2.38 7.88 6.41
C THR A 4 -2.68 8.74 5.20
N ARG A 5 -2.52 8.21 3.99
CA ARG A 5 -2.81 8.92 2.74
C ARG A 5 -3.03 7.96 1.58
N VAL A 6 -3.95 8.34 0.69
CA VAL A 6 -4.13 7.69 -0.62
C VAL A 6 -4.03 8.73 -1.72
N ARG A 7 -3.31 8.41 -2.79
CA ARG A 7 -3.01 9.31 -3.90
C ARG A 7 -3.03 8.55 -5.23
N ALA A 8 -3.31 9.22 -6.34
CA ALA A 8 -3.21 8.63 -7.67
C ALA A 8 -2.14 9.35 -8.50
N ALA A 9 -1.47 8.63 -9.41
CA ALA A 9 -0.47 9.23 -10.29
C ALA A 9 -0.34 8.59 -11.68
N HIS A 10 0.16 9.38 -12.63
CA HIS A 10 0.55 8.91 -13.96
C HIS A 10 1.97 8.29 -14.01
N ALA A 11 2.74 8.48 -12.95
CA ALA A 11 4.03 7.84 -12.77
C ALA A 11 4.35 7.68 -11.28
N VAL A 12 5.15 6.68 -10.96
CA VAL A 12 5.72 6.51 -9.61
C VAL A 12 7.23 6.36 -9.70
N SER A 13 7.94 6.79 -8.64
CA SER A 13 9.37 6.59 -8.48
C SER A 13 9.71 6.18 -7.04
N ASP A 14 10.85 5.51 -6.86
CA ASP A 14 11.37 5.17 -5.53
C ASP A 14 12.30 6.25 -4.95
N GLY A 15 12.42 7.39 -5.61
CA GLY A 15 13.35 8.47 -5.25
C GLY A 15 14.81 8.11 -5.48
N ARG A 16 15.11 6.96 -6.08
CA ARG A 16 16.46 6.47 -6.40
C ARG A 16 16.63 6.29 -7.91
N ARG A 17 16.53 5.05 -8.39
CA ARG A 17 16.81 4.70 -9.81
C ARG A 17 15.62 4.11 -10.52
N TRP A 18 14.55 3.77 -9.79
CA TRP A 18 13.38 3.18 -10.38
C TRP A 18 12.28 4.23 -10.57
N ARG A 19 11.69 4.21 -11.76
CA ARG A 19 10.52 5.00 -12.16
C ARG A 19 9.70 4.16 -13.12
N ALA A 20 8.38 4.27 -13.04
CA ALA A 20 7.47 3.68 -14.01
C ALA A 20 6.30 4.62 -14.31
N ASP A 21 6.02 4.84 -15.59
CA ASP A 21 4.80 5.49 -16.06
C ASP A 21 3.64 4.48 -16.06
N GLY A 22 2.39 4.95 -15.90
CA GLY A 22 1.20 4.09 -15.84
C GLY A 22 0.01 4.80 -15.19
N THR A 23 -0.99 4.05 -14.71
CA THR A 23 -1.99 4.58 -13.79
C THR A 23 -1.79 3.91 -12.45
N TRP A 24 -1.49 4.69 -11.43
CA TRP A 24 -1.01 4.20 -10.15
C TRP A 24 -1.88 4.69 -9.01
N LEU A 25 -2.21 3.80 -8.08
CA LEU A 25 -2.70 4.15 -6.75
C LEU A 25 -1.53 3.99 -5.76
N VAL A 26 -1.24 5.03 -4.99
CA VAL A 26 -0.19 5.05 -3.96
C VAL A 26 -0.84 5.17 -2.59
N VAL A 27 -0.42 4.33 -1.66
CA VAL A 27 -0.94 4.28 -0.29
C VAL A 27 0.23 4.47 0.67
N ASP A 28 0.12 5.49 1.51
CA ASP A 28 1.03 5.73 2.63
C ASP A 28 0.35 5.20 3.90
N PHE A 29 1.10 4.50 4.75
CA PHE A 29 0.54 3.88 5.94
C PHE A 29 1.57 3.79 7.07
N ASP A 30 1.03 3.65 8.28
CA ASP A 30 1.78 3.31 9.49
C ASP A 30 1.34 1.94 9.99
N ALA A 31 2.29 1.06 10.30
CA ALA A 31 2.00 -0.28 10.80
C ALA A 31 2.93 -0.68 11.95
N ALA A 32 2.36 -1.33 12.95
CA ALA A 32 3.07 -1.95 14.06
C ALA A 32 2.47 -3.34 14.31
N ALA A 33 3.27 -4.26 14.81
CA ALA A 33 2.76 -5.49 15.39
C ALA A 33 2.12 -5.18 16.76
N VAL A 34 1.00 -5.84 17.07
CA VAL A 34 0.29 -5.63 18.35
C VAL A 34 0.66 -6.71 19.38
N VAL A 35 0.81 -7.96 18.92
CA VAL A 35 0.99 -9.13 19.81
C VAL A 35 2.44 -9.59 19.85
N ASP A 36 3.01 -9.96 18.70
CA ASP A 36 4.40 -10.41 18.57
C ASP A 36 5.00 -9.89 17.25
N GLN A 37 6.29 -9.56 17.28
CA GLN A 37 7.07 -9.14 16.12
C GLN A 37 7.83 -10.30 15.46
N PHE A 38 7.93 -11.46 16.11
CA PHE A 38 8.62 -12.61 15.55
C PHE A 38 7.90 -13.08 14.28
N GLY A 39 8.49 -12.80 13.11
CA GLY A 39 7.92 -13.14 11.81
C GLY A 39 6.77 -12.23 11.35
N ALA A 40 6.49 -11.12 12.03
CA ALA A 40 5.45 -10.17 11.62
C ALA A 40 5.88 -9.39 10.38
N LEU A 41 5.58 -9.93 9.20
CA LEU A 41 5.87 -9.33 7.90
C LEU A 41 4.57 -8.85 7.28
N LEU A 42 4.51 -7.65 6.70
CA LEU A 42 3.36 -7.25 5.88
C LEU A 42 3.38 -8.02 4.54
N ALA A 43 2.95 -9.28 4.57
CA ALA A 43 3.05 -10.23 3.47
C ALA A 43 1.99 -9.95 2.38
N THR A 44 0.79 -9.55 2.79
CA THR A 44 -0.31 -9.25 1.88
C THR A 44 -0.56 -7.75 1.84
N SER A 45 -0.66 -7.22 0.62
CA SER A 45 -1.02 -5.84 0.31
C SER A 45 -1.73 -5.84 -1.03
N ASN A 46 -3.05 -5.90 -0.98
CA ASN A 46 -3.93 -6.05 -2.14
C ASN A 46 -4.87 -4.85 -2.25
N LEU A 47 -5.25 -4.55 -3.50
CA LEU A 47 -6.26 -3.58 -3.86
C LEU A 47 -7.38 -4.34 -4.58
N HIS A 48 -8.57 -4.33 -4.01
CA HIS A 48 -9.79 -4.83 -4.63
C HIS A 48 -10.52 -3.68 -5.30
N LEU A 49 -10.68 -3.78 -6.61
CA LEU A 49 -11.32 -2.78 -7.46
C LEU A 49 -12.33 -3.48 -8.37
N GLY A 50 -13.60 -3.37 -8.02
CA GLY A 50 -14.65 -4.23 -8.57
C GLY A 50 -14.32 -5.71 -8.31
N ASP A 51 -14.40 -6.53 -9.36
CA ASP A 51 -14.12 -7.98 -9.29
C ASP A 51 -12.64 -8.34 -9.47
N ARG A 52 -11.73 -7.36 -9.42
CA ARG A 52 -10.30 -7.56 -9.67
C ARG A 52 -9.47 -7.24 -8.43
N THR A 53 -8.46 -8.08 -8.21
CA THR A 53 -7.44 -7.89 -7.18
C THR A 53 -6.12 -7.51 -7.83
N TYR A 54 -5.49 -6.46 -7.33
CA TYR A 54 -4.16 -6.01 -7.73
C TYR A 54 -3.23 -6.08 -6.51
N SER A 55 -2.11 -6.77 -6.61
CA SER A 55 -1.10 -6.77 -5.54
C SER A 55 -0.17 -5.58 -5.67
N ALA A 56 0.37 -5.12 -4.53
CA ALA A 56 1.37 -4.06 -4.51
C ALA A 56 2.59 -4.42 -5.39
N THR A 57 3.11 -3.42 -6.11
CA THR A 57 4.26 -3.60 -7.01
C THR A 57 5.47 -4.17 -6.28
N GLU A 58 6.11 -5.17 -6.89
CA GLU A 58 7.42 -5.67 -6.45
C GLU A 58 8.58 -4.89 -7.09
N ARG A 59 8.25 -3.96 -8.01
CA ARG A 59 9.24 -3.13 -8.70
C ARG A 59 9.53 -1.86 -7.90
N GLY A 60 10.81 -1.51 -7.81
CA GLY A 60 11.27 -0.38 -7.01
C GLY A 60 11.27 -0.67 -5.51
N GLU A 61 11.85 0.23 -4.74
CA GLU A 61 11.80 0.18 -3.28
C GLU A 61 10.44 0.71 -2.79
N SER A 62 9.75 -0.09 -1.98
CA SER A 62 8.46 0.24 -1.36
C SER A 62 8.35 -0.46 -0.02
N ALA A 63 7.31 -0.15 0.75
CA ALA A 63 7.01 -0.78 2.04
C ALA A 63 6.29 -2.14 1.93
N ARG A 64 6.30 -2.75 0.75
CA ARG A 64 5.83 -4.13 0.58
C ARG A 64 6.77 -5.08 1.33
N ASN A 65 6.23 -6.05 2.06
CA ASN A 65 7.01 -6.94 2.94
C ASN A 65 7.75 -6.17 4.04
N MET A 66 7.20 -5.05 4.51
CA MET A 66 7.76 -4.34 5.64
C MET A 66 7.71 -5.21 6.90
N VAL A 67 8.85 -5.38 7.56
CA VAL A 67 8.93 -6.05 8.87
C VAL A 67 8.29 -5.17 9.93
N LEU A 68 7.35 -5.69 10.70
CA LEU A 68 6.65 -4.95 11.74
C LEU A 68 7.37 -5.10 13.09
N VAL A 69 7.32 -4.05 13.90
CA VAL A 69 7.91 -4.01 15.25
C VAL A 69 6.79 -3.87 16.27
N THR A 70 6.88 -4.61 17.38
CA THR A 70 5.83 -4.59 18.39
C THR A 70 5.76 -3.23 19.08
N GLY A 71 4.59 -2.60 19.03
CA GLY A 71 4.35 -1.31 19.68
C GLY A 71 5.10 -0.12 19.09
N VAL A 72 5.85 -0.29 17.99
CA VAL A 72 6.58 0.80 17.33
C VAL A 72 6.13 0.90 15.87
N PRO A 73 5.29 1.89 15.53
CA PRO A 73 4.82 2.07 14.17
C PRO A 73 5.96 2.41 13.20
N ARG A 74 5.96 1.70 12.08
CA ARG A 74 6.80 1.97 10.91
C ARG A 74 5.96 2.56 9.80
N HIS A 75 6.54 3.52 9.10
CA HIS A 75 5.92 4.23 7.99
C HIS A 75 6.48 3.74 6.66
N GLY A 76 5.65 3.78 5.61
CA GLY A 76 6.13 3.74 4.23
C GLY A 76 5.01 3.75 3.20
N SER A 77 5.38 3.76 1.92
CA SER A 77 4.43 3.73 0.79
C SER A 77 4.44 2.40 0.04
N ILE A 78 3.28 1.98 -0.44
CA ILE A 78 3.10 0.95 -1.47
C ILE A 78 2.36 1.53 -2.68
N ALA A 79 2.49 0.88 -3.84
CA ALA A 79 1.80 1.31 -5.05
C ALA A 79 1.20 0.13 -5.83
N PHE A 80 0.07 0.40 -6.51
CA PHE A 80 -0.66 -0.53 -7.35
C PHE A 80 -0.76 0.04 -8.75
N GLU A 81 -0.28 -0.70 -9.75
CA GLU A 81 -0.54 -0.36 -11.15
C GLU A 81 -1.91 -0.92 -11.54
N VAL A 82 -2.77 -0.06 -12.07
CA VAL A 82 -4.14 -0.39 -12.46
C VAL A 82 -4.43 0.06 -13.89
N PRO A 83 -5.49 -0.45 -14.54
CA PRO A 83 -5.90 0.02 -15.86
C PRO A 83 -6.24 1.53 -15.86
N PRO A 84 -5.97 2.25 -16.96
CA PRO A 84 -6.36 3.65 -17.08
C PRO A 84 -7.89 3.80 -16.96
N GLY A 85 -8.33 4.84 -16.26
CA GLY A 85 -9.76 5.11 -16.02
C GLY A 85 -10.45 4.16 -15.04
N SER A 86 -9.69 3.35 -14.29
CA SER A 86 -10.27 2.45 -13.28
C SER A 86 -10.32 3.03 -11.87
N LEU A 87 -9.65 4.16 -11.61
CA LEU A 87 -9.62 4.79 -10.29
C LEU A 87 -10.84 5.70 -10.05
N GLU A 88 -12.02 5.08 -9.97
CA GLU A 88 -13.31 5.74 -9.74
C GLU A 88 -14.14 4.95 -8.73
N GLY A 89 -15.05 5.62 -8.01
CA GLY A 89 -15.94 5.01 -7.04
C GLY A 89 -15.23 4.57 -5.76
N THR A 90 -15.30 3.28 -5.43
CA THR A 90 -14.77 2.74 -4.17
C THR A 90 -13.85 1.56 -4.41
N ALA A 91 -12.79 1.47 -3.62
CA ALA A 91 -11.92 0.30 -3.56
C ALA A 91 -11.69 -0.14 -2.11
N THR A 92 -11.24 -1.39 -1.96
CA THR A 92 -10.84 -1.94 -0.66
C THR A 92 -9.37 -2.27 -0.69
N LEU A 93 -8.61 -1.74 0.26
CA LEU A 93 -7.24 -2.14 0.52
C LEU A 93 -7.24 -3.25 1.55
N GLU A 94 -6.61 -4.37 1.23
CA GLU A 94 -6.46 -5.53 2.10
C GLU A 94 -5.01 -5.69 2.50
N PHE A 95 -4.78 -5.87 3.79
CA PHE A 95 -3.46 -6.07 4.36
C PHE A 95 -3.48 -7.22 5.36
N ALA A 96 -2.46 -8.07 5.31
CA ALA A 96 -2.31 -9.18 6.26
C ALA A 96 -0.85 -9.49 6.52
N VAL A 97 -0.59 -10.08 7.69
CA VAL A 97 0.74 -10.53 8.11
C VAL A 97 1.13 -11.91 7.56
N ASP A 98 0.17 -12.58 6.91
CA ASP A 98 0.33 -13.87 6.25
C ASP A 98 -0.34 -13.80 4.85
N TYR A 99 -0.06 -14.78 4.01
CA TYR A 99 -0.73 -15.00 2.72
C TYR A 99 -2.08 -15.68 2.86
N ASP A 100 -2.36 -16.27 4.03
CA ASP A 100 -3.68 -16.81 4.38
C ASP A 100 -4.58 -15.70 4.91
N THR A 101 -5.48 -15.20 4.06
CA THR A 101 -6.43 -14.14 4.39
C THR A 101 -7.71 -14.66 5.06
N ASP A 102 -7.84 -15.97 5.30
CA ASP A 102 -8.94 -16.54 6.09
C ASP A 102 -8.70 -16.41 7.62
N ALA A 103 -7.51 -15.94 8.02
CA ALA A 103 -7.13 -15.77 9.42
C ALA A 103 -7.65 -14.44 10.03
N ASP A 104 -7.81 -14.40 11.36
CA ASP A 104 -8.19 -13.22 12.18
C ASP A 104 -7.24 -11.99 12.09
N GLY A 105 -6.33 -11.97 11.11
CA GLY A 105 -5.26 -10.99 10.93
C GLY A 105 -5.37 -10.09 9.69
N VAL A 106 -6.51 -10.09 9.00
CA VAL A 106 -6.76 -9.21 7.84
C VAL A 106 -7.29 -7.85 8.28
N ILE A 107 -6.73 -6.80 7.68
CA ILE A 107 -7.21 -5.42 7.82
C ILE A 107 -7.69 -4.96 6.46
N GLU A 108 -8.97 -4.61 6.38
CA GLU A 108 -9.59 -4.01 5.21
C GLU A 108 -9.82 -2.51 5.44
N VAL A 109 -9.44 -1.70 4.45
CA VAL A 109 -9.65 -0.25 4.45
C VAL A 109 -10.38 0.15 3.18
N VAL A 110 -11.60 0.66 3.34
CA VAL A 110 -12.40 1.18 2.23
C VAL A 110 -11.92 2.60 1.88
N VAL A 111 -11.70 2.84 0.59
CA VAL A 111 -11.24 4.12 0.06
C VAL A 111 -12.23 4.63 -0.99
N ASP A 112 -12.64 5.89 -0.84
CA ASP A 112 -13.38 6.64 -1.87
C ASP A 112 -12.37 7.20 -2.89
N LEU A 113 -12.36 6.62 -4.08
CA LEU A 113 -11.46 6.97 -5.18
C LEU A 113 -11.88 8.27 -5.88
N ASP A 114 -13.16 8.66 -5.79
CA ASP A 114 -13.65 9.90 -6.40
C ASP A 114 -13.07 11.15 -5.70
N GLN A 115 -12.54 10.98 -4.48
CA GLN A 115 -11.83 12.02 -3.72
C GLN A 115 -10.31 12.01 -3.93
N VAL A 116 -9.77 11.04 -4.68
CA VAL A 116 -8.33 10.89 -4.87
C VAL A 116 -7.86 11.69 -6.09
N ALA A 117 -7.16 12.80 -5.85
CA ALA A 117 -6.62 13.61 -6.93
C ALA A 117 -5.48 12.89 -7.68
N MET A 118 -5.58 12.90 -9.01
CA MET A 118 -4.54 12.42 -9.92
C MET A 118 -3.37 13.41 -10.00
N GLN A 119 -2.16 12.91 -9.82
CA GLN A 119 -0.90 13.67 -9.92
C GLN A 119 -0.09 13.23 -11.13
N ASN A 120 0.86 14.07 -11.57
CA ASN A 120 1.74 13.69 -12.67
C ASN A 120 2.70 12.57 -12.24
N GLU A 121 3.30 12.69 -11.06
CA GLU A 121 4.25 11.73 -10.53
C GLU A 121 4.21 11.76 -9.01
N ILE A 122 4.39 10.59 -8.39
CA ILE A 122 4.56 10.45 -6.95
C ILE A 122 5.84 9.68 -6.65
N THR A 123 6.66 10.23 -5.76
CA THR A 123 7.76 9.48 -5.13
C THR A 123 7.22 8.72 -3.94
N LEU A 124 7.55 7.43 -3.86
CA LEU A 124 7.20 6.56 -2.73
C LEU A 124 8.04 6.94 -1.51
N ASP A 125 7.38 7.04 -0.35
CA ASP A 125 8.10 7.26 0.90
C ASP A 125 8.80 5.94 1.29
N PRO A 126 10.13 5.98 1.54
CA PRO A 126 10.86 4.78 1.93
C PRO A 126 10.40 4.30 3.29
N GLU A 127 10.65 3.03 3.59
CA GLU A 127 10.38 2.50 4.92
C GLU A 127 11.17 3.28 5.99
N GLY A 128 10.48 3.63 7.07
CA GLY A 128 11.07 4.38 8.17
C GLY A 128 10.27 4.25 9.45
N TRP A 129 10.66 5.01 10.47
CA TRP A 129 9.86 5.15 11.68
C TRP A 129 8.73 6.16 11.43
N ALA A 130 7.52 5.84 11.90
CA ALA A 130 6.45 6.82 11.93
C ALA A 130 6.83 8.01 12.83
N ARG A 131 6.40 9.22 12.46
CA ARG A 131 6.70 10.46 13.19
C ARG A 131 5.53 10.92 14.04
#